data_AF-A0A2K3L5Q8-F1
#
_entry.id   AF-A0A2K3L5Q8-F1
#
_cell.length_a   1.000
_cell.length_b   1.000
_cell.length_c   1.000
_cell.angle_alpha   90.00
_cell.angle_beta   90.00
_cell.angle_gamma   90.00
#
_symmetry.space_group_name_H-M   'P 1'
#
loop_
_entity.id
_entity.type
_entity.pdbx_description
1 polymer ?
#
loop_
_entity_poly.entity_id
_entity_poly.type
_entity_poly.pdbx_seq_one_letter_code
_entity_poly.pdbx_strand_id
1 'polypeptide(L)'
;KLYNLGARKVLVTGTGPMGCVPAELALRSRNGDCDLELERAASLYNPQLIEMVKVLNREIGVDVFIAVNAHRMHMDFITNPAAFGFVTSKVACCGQGPYNGIGLCTPLSNLCQNRDLYAFWDPFHPSEKASKIIVQQILTGSNEYMHPMNLSTVLAMD
;
A
#
# COMPACT_ATOMS: atom_id res chain seq x y z
N LYS A 1 24.05 3.36 2.06
CA LYS A 1 24.31 4.56 1.22
C LYS A 1 23.64 5.81 1.80
N LEU A 2 22.31 5.89 1.90
CA LEU A 2 21.59 7.07 2.45
C LEU A 2 22.09 7.49 3.84
N TYR A 3 22.31 6.55 4.75
CA TYR A 3 22.88 6.82 6.07
C TYR A 3 24.25 7.54 6.02
N ASN A 4 25.16 7.08 5.14
CA ASN A 4 26.48 7.67 4.94
C ASN A 4 26.42 9.06 4.31
N LEU A 5 25.31 9.40 3.64
CA LEU A 5 25.03 10.73 3.11
C LEU A 5 24.37 11.67 4.15
N GLY A 6 24.18 11.21 5.38
CA GLY A 6 23.61 12.02 6.47
C GLY A 6 22.12 11.81 6.74
N ALA A 7 21.44 10.89 6.04
CA ALA A 7 20.04 10.60 6.35
C ALA A 7 19.91 9.96 7.74
N ARG A 8 18.96 10.45 8.55
CA ARG A 8 18.70 9.97 9.93
C ARG A 8 17.25 9.55 10.19
N LYS A 9 16.33 9.90 9.31
CA LYS A 9 14.91 9.52 9.38
C LYS A 9 14.50 9.06 7.99
N VAL A 10 14.37 7.75 7.78
CA VAL A 10 14.11 7.16 6.45
C VAL A 10 12.96 6.16 6.55
N LEU A 11 11.86 6.45 5.87
CA LEU A 11 10.80 5.47 5.68
C LEU A 11 11.16 4.51 4.55
N VAL A 12 11.08 3.21 4.81
CA VAL A 12 11.38 2.14 3.85
C VAL A 12 10.10 1.34 3.62
N THR A 13 9.47 1.57 2.48
CA THR A 13 8.14 1.00 2.22
C THR A 13 8.22 -0.40 1.63
N GLY A 14 7.47 -1.33 2.23
CA GLY A 14 7.21 -2.64 1.66
C GLY A 14 6.33 -2.56 0.42
N THR A 15 6.16 -3.68 -0.26
CA THR A 15 5.22 -3.80 -1.37
C THR A 15 3.78 -3.73 -0.87
N GLY A 16 2.87 -3.19 -1.68
CA GLY A 16 1.43 -3.37 -1.50
C GLY A 16 0.97 -4.79 -1.90
N PRO A 17 -0.34 -5.07 -1.82
CA PRO A 17 -0.92 -6.33 -2.25
C PRO A 17 -1.04 -6.36 -3.78
N MET A 18 0.06 -6.73 -4.44
CA MET A 18 0.21 -6.70 -5.89
C MET A 18 -0.86 -7.52 -6.61
N GLY A 19 -1.24 -8.69 -6.07
CA GLY A 19 -2.24 -9.55 -6.70
C GLY A 19 -3.67 -9.03 -6.58
N CYS A 20 -3.92 -8.02 -5.76
CA CYS A 20 -5.25 -7.49 -5.48
C CYS A 20 -5.60 -6.22 -6.28
N VAL A 21 -4.66 -5.64 -7.03
CA VAL A 21 -4.94 -4.42 -7.80
C VAL A 21 -5.88 -4.70 -8.98
N PRO A 22 -6.72 -3.75 -9.41
CA PRO A 22 -7.70 -3.98 -10.47
C PRO A 22 -7.11 -4.52 -11.79
N ALA A 23 -5.87 -4.14 -12.14
CA ALA A 23 -5.17 -4.69 -13.31
C ALA A 23 -4.96 -6.20 -13.22
N GLU A 24 -4.46 -6.69 -12.09
CA GLU A 24 -4.22 -8.13 -11.90
C GLU A 24 -5.53 -8.89 -11.77
N LEU A 25 -6.57 -8.26 -11.19
CA LEU A 25 -7.91 -8.84 -11.21
C LEU A 25 -8.44 -8.99 -12.64
N ALA A 26 -8.23 -7.99 -13.50
CA ALA A 26 -8.67 -8.04 -14.89
C ALA A 26 -7.92 -9.05 -15.75
N LEU A 27 -6.63 -9.27 -15.47
CA LEU A 27 -5.76 -10.14 -16.29
C LEU A 27 -5.71 -11.59 -15.80
N ARG A 28 -5.83 -11.80 -14.49
CA ARG A 28 -5.53 -13.10 -13.86
C ARG A 28 -6.71 -13.70 -13.09
N SER A 29 -7.64 -12.88 -12.60
CA SER A 29 -8.70 -13.37 -11.72
C SER A 29 -9.86 -14.02 -12.49
N ARG A 30 -10.40 -15.10 -11.92
CA ARG A 30 -11.59 -15.80 -12.45
C ARG A 30 -12.88 -15.43 -11.73
N ASN A 31 -12.76 -15.00 -10.48
CA ASN A 31 -13.87 -14.75 -9.55
C ASN A 31 -13.71 -13.44 -8.76
N GLY A 32 -12.72 -12.62 -9.12
CA GLY A 32 -12.37 -11.39 -8.42
C GLY A 32 -11.53 -11.60 -7.16
N ASP A 33 -10.94 -12.78 -6.97
CA ASP A 33 -9.91 -13.01 -5.96
C ASP A 33 -8.55 -12.49 -6.42
N CYS A 34 -7.72 -12.13 -5.44
CA CYS A 34 -6.36 -11.69 -5.68
C CYS A 34 -5.51 -12.83 -6.29
N ASP A 35 -4.57 -12.47 -7.15
CA ASP A 35 -3.62 -13.44 -7.71
C ASP A 35 -2.68 -13.99 -6.63
N LEU A 36 -2.71 -15.31 -6.43
CA LEU A 36 -1.97 -15.97 -5.35
C LEU A 36 -0.45 -15.96 -5.57
N GLU A 37 0.02 -15.93 -6.82
CA GLU A 37 1.46 -15.91 -7.11
C GLU A 37 2.05 -14.55 -6.75
N LEU A 38 1.38 -13.46 -7.14
CA LEU A 38 1.79 -12.10 -6.82
C LEU A 38 1.67 -11.80 -5.32
N GLU A 39 0.62 -12.29 -4.66
CA GLU A 39 0.51 -12.17 -3.19
C GLU A 39 1.59 -13.00 -2.47
N ARG A 40 2.01 -14.14 -3.02
CA ARG A 40 3.14 -14.91 -2.48
C ARG A 40 4.46 -14.14 -2.59
N ALA A 41 4.68 -13.39 -3.66
CA ALA A 41 5.88 -12.55 -3.78
C ALA A 41 5.90 -11.47 -2.68
N ALA A 42 4.77 -10.80 -2.45
CA ALA A 42 4.63 -9.80 -1.37
C ALA A 42 4.84 -10.43 0.02
N SER A 43 4.27 -11.61 0.27
CA SER A 43 4.38 -12.29 1.57
C SER A 43 5.79 -12.81 1.87
N LEU A 44 6.61 -13.08 0.86
CA LEU A 44 8.03 -13.39 1.02
C LEU A 44 8.87 -12.13 1.24
N TYR A 45 8.64 -11.08 0.45
CA TYR A 45 9.46 -9.87 0.47
C TYR A 45 9.26 -9.01 1.72
N ASN A 46 8.00 -8.74 2.11
CA ASN A 46 7.70 -7.76 3.15
C ASN A 46 8.27 -8.13 4.53
N PRO A 47 8.17 -9.39 5.03
CA PRO A 47 8.79 -9.76 6.30
C PRO A 47 10.33 -9.66 6.28
N GLN A 48 10.96 -10.00 5.15
CA GLN A 48 12.41 -9.90 4.99
C GLN A 48 12.87 -8.44 4.98
N LEU A 49 12.10 -7.52 4.40
CA LEU A 49 12.36 -6.09 4.46
C LEU A 49 12.37 -5.60 5.91
N ILE A 50 11.38 -5.99 6.72
CA ILE A 50 11.27 -5.59 8.13
C ILE A 50 12.47 -6.11 8.93
N GLU A 51 12.84 -7.39 8.76
CA GLU A 51 13.99 -7.95 9.48
C GLU A 51 15.31 -7.32 9.01
N MET A 52 15.48 -7.04 7.72
CA MET A 52 16.66 -6.33 7.21
C MET A 52 16.79 -4.93 7.80
N VAL A 53 15.69 -4.16 7.86
CA VAL A 53 15.67 -2.82 8.49
C VAL A 53 16.07 -2.89 9.96
N LYS A 54 15.55 -3.87 10.70
CA LYS A 54 15.89 -4.11 12.10
C LYS A 54 17.36 -4.48 12.31
N VAL A 55 17.92 -5.34 11.47
CA VAL A 55 19.36 -5.68 11.51
C VAL A 55 20.20 -4.43 11.22
N LEU A 56 19.83 -3.65 10.21
CA LEU A 56 20.55 -2.44 9.83
C LEU A 56 20.55 -1.37 10.95
N ASN A 57 19.40 -1.14 11.61
CA ASN A 57 19.36 -0.22 12.75
C ASN A 57 20.20 -0.74 13.93
N ARG A 58 20.26 -2.06 14.17
CA ARG A 58 21.13 -2.64 15.21
C ARG A 58 22.61 -2.42 14.91
N GLU A 59 23.03 -2.60 13.66
CA GLU A 59 24.41 -2.35 13.24
C GLU A 59 24.79 -0.87 13.35
N ILE A 60 23.85 0.03 13.10
CA ILE A 60 24.02 1.47 13.25
C ILE A 60 24.01 1.91 14.72
N GLY A 61 23.29 1.19 15.58
CA GLY A 61 23.13 1.51 16.99
C GLY A 61 22.03 2.53 17.30
N VAL A 62 21.26 2.96 16.29
CA VAL A 62 20.12 3.87 16.44
C VAL A 62 19.08 3.61 15.34
N ASP A 63 17.80 3.86 15.64
CA ASP A 63 16.70 3.68 14.71
C ASP A 63 16.64 4.81 13.65
N VAL A 64 17.32 4.58 12.52
CA VAL A 64 17.32 5.51 11.36
C VAL A 64 16.24 5.14 10.34
N PHE A 65 16.09 3.85 10.11
CA PHE A 65 15.19 3.29 9.11
C PHE A 65 13.91 2.79 9.78
N ILE A 66 12.76 3.13 9.19
CA ILE A 66 11.44 2.72 9.67
C ILE A 66 10.75 1.99 8.53
N ALA A 67 10.42 0.71 8.74
CA ALA A 67 9.73 -0.08 7.74
C ALA A 67 8.23 0.25 7.72
N VAL A 68 7.68 0.49 6.53
CA VAL A 68 6.25 0.76 6.31
C VAL A 68 5.60 -0.49 5.75
N ASN A 69 4.63 -1.05 6.47
CA ASN A 69 3.86 -2.22 6.05
C ASN A 69 2.70 -1.80 5.13
N ALA A 70 3.05 -1.38 3.91
CA ALA A 70 2.07 -0.94 2.92
C ALA A 70 1.07 -2.06 2.55
N HIS A 71 1.50 -3.32 2.52
CA HIS A 71 0.61 -4.47 2.29
C HIS A 71 -0.55 -4.49 3.27
N ARG A 72 -0.25 -4.43 4.58
CA ARG A 72 -1.29 -4.45 5.62
C ARG A 72 -2.24 -3.26 5.50
N MET A 73 -1.71 -2.06 5.32
CA MET A 73 -2.51 -0.82 5.17
C MET A 73 -3.52 -0.92 4.00
N HIS A 74 -3.11 -1.50 2.87
CA HIS A 74 -4.01 -1.69 1.73
C HIS A 74 -4.99 -2.83 1.97
N MET A 75 -4.52 -3.94 2.58
CA MET A 75 -5.36 -5.11 2.81
C MET A 75 -6.54 -4.84 3.73
N ASP A 76 -6.44 -3.89 4.66
CA ASP A 76 -7.58 -3.52 5.51
C ASP A 76 -8.78 -3.04 4.69
N PHE A 77 -8.57 -2.08 3.79
CA PHE A 77 -9.65 -1.57 2.95
C PHE A 77 -9.95 -2.47 1.74
N ILE A 78 -9.04 -3.36 1.35
CA ILE A 78 -9.32 -4.35 0.30
C ILE A 78 -10.24 -5.45 0.81
N THR A 79 -9.99 -5.96 2.01
CA THR A 79 -10.76 -7.07 2.60
C THR A 79 -12.09 -6.62 3.19
N ASN A 80 -12.18 -5.38 3.67
CA ASN A 80 -13.41 -4.80 4.21
C ASN A 80 -13.65 -3.36 3.71
N PRO A 81 -13.91 -3.15 2.41
CA PRO A 81 -14.06 -1.80 1.83
C PRO A 81 -15.16 -0.98 2.49
N ALA A 82 -16.26 -1.62 2.89
CA ALA A 82 -17.40 -0.96 3.52
C ALA A 82 -17.02 -0.30 4.86
N ALA A 83 -16.15 -0.92 5.66
CA ALA A 83 -15.67 -0.33 6.91
C ALA A 83 -14.88 0.97 6.71
N PHE A 84 -14.31 1.16 5.52
CA PHE A 84 -13.60 2.38 5.12
C PHE A 84 -14.47 3.31 4.26
N GLY A 85 -15.76 3.00 4.12
CA GLY A 85 -16.71 3.76 3.33
C GLY A 85 -16.46 3.69 1.82
N PHE A 86 -15.86 2.61 1.33
CA PHE A 86 -15.77 2.30 -0.09
C PHE A 86 -16.89 1.34 -0.50
N VAL A 87 -17.46 1.55 -1.68
CA VAL A 87 -18.43 0.62 -2.28
C VAL A 87 -17.72 -0.56 -2.95
N THR A 88 -16.44 -0.40 -3.31
CA THR A 88 -15.63 -1.45 -3.90
C THR A 88 -14.13 -1.20 -3.69
N SER A 89 -13.40 -2.30 -3.50
CA SER A 89 -11.94 -2.37 -3.56
C SER A 89 -11.44 -3.12 -4.80
N LYS A 90 -12.33 -3.64 -5.65
CA LYS A 90 -11.97 -4.48 -6.79
C LYS A 90 -12.00 -3.74 -8.12
N VAL A 91 -12.87 -2.75 -8.25
CA VAL A 91 -13.06 -2.00 -9.50
C VAL A 91 -12.39 -0.64 -9.37
N ALA A 92 -11.59 -0.23 -10.35
CA ALA A 92 -11.00 1.11 -10.39
C ALA A 92 -12.03 2.19 -10.74
N CYS A 93 -11.87 3.41 -10.23
CA CYS A 93 -12.73 4.52 -10.60
C CYS A 93 -12.58 4.90 -12.08
N CYS A 94 -11.35 4.94 -12.59
CA CYS A 94 -11.03 5.28 -13.97
C CYS A 94 -10.34 4.11 -14.68
N GLY A 95 -10.94 3.62 -15.77
CA GLY A 95 -10.30 2.57 -16.57
C GLY A 95 -11.24 1.91 -17.57
N GLN A 96 -10.82 0.77 -18.10
CA GLN A 96 -11.54 0.05 -19.16
C GLN A 96 -11.55 -1.45 -18.88
N GLY A 97 -12.48 -2.17 -19.53
CA GLY A 97 -12.57 -3.62 -19.42
C GLY A 97 -13.00 -4.12 -18.03
N PRO A 98 -12.79 -5.43 -17.76
CA PRO A 98 -13.07 -6.02 -16.46
C PRO A 98 -12.39 -5.23 -15.34
N TYR A 99 -13.10 -5.02 -14.24
CA TYR A 99 -12.62 -4.28 -13.06
C TYR A 99 -12.12 -2.84 -13.33
N ASN A 100 -12.40 -2.28 -14.52
CA ASN A 100 -11.70 -1.07 -15.01
C ASN A 100 -10.16 -1.22 -14.95
N GLY A 101 -9.64 -2.44 -15.08
CA GLY A 101 -8.23 -2.77 -14.89
C GLY A 101 -7.37 -2.74 -16.15
N ILE A 102 -7.93 -2.43 -17.32
CA ILE A 102 -7.22 -2.48 -18.59
C ILE A 102 -6.87 -1.07 -19.10
N GLY A 103 -5.62 -0.89 -19.52
CA GLY A 103 -5.13 0.33 -20.17
C GLY A 103 -4.94 1.51 -19.21
N LEU A 104 -4.58 2.66 -19.75
CA LEU A 104 -4.42 3.89 -18.98
C LEU A 104 -5.78 4.57 -18.72
N CYS A 105 -5.85 5.38 -17.67
CA CYS A 105 -6.94 6.32 -17.48
C CYS A 105 -6.83 7.43 -18.54
N THR A 106 -7.77 7.48 -19.48
CA THR A 106 -7.81 8.44 -20.60
C THR A 106 -9.22 9.04 -20.72
N PRO A 107 -9.43 10.06 -21.56
CA PRO A 107 -10.78 10.60 -21.81
C PRO A 107 -11.79 9.59 -22.37
N LEU A 108 -11.34 8.45 -22.89
CA LEU A 108 -12.20 7.36 -23.40
C LEU A 108 -12.51 6.30 -22.33
N SER A 109 -11.91 6.40 -21.14
CA SER A 109 -12.11 5.44 -20.07
C SER A 109 -13.47 5.62 -19.39
N ASN A 110 -13.99 4.54 -18.81
CA ASN A 110 -15.07 4.67 -17.83
C ASN A 110 -14.56 5.48 -16.65
N LEU A 111 -15.40 6.37 -16.12
CA LEU A 111 -15.08 7.19 -14.97
C LEU A 111 -16.22 7.09 -13.94
N CYS A 112 -15.89 6.78 -12.69
CA CYS A 112 -16.86 6.74 -11.61
C CYS A 112 -17.41 8.14 -11.30
N GLN A 113 -18.67 8.23 -10.87
CA GLN A 113 -19.30 9.51 -10.52
C GLN A 113 -18.72 10.12 -9.24
N ASN A 114 -18.39 9.29 -8.26
CA ASN A 114 -17.84 9.72 -6.98
C ASN A 114 -16.56 8.94 -6.64
N ARG A 115 -15.43 9.66 -6.62
CA ARG A 115 -14.08 9.13 -6.39
C ARG A 115 -13.87 8.66 -4.96
N ASP A 116 -14.60 9.22 -3.99
CA ASP A 116 -14.48 8.89 -2.57
C ASP A 116 -15.11 7.55 -2.20
N LEU A 117 -15.83 6.93 -3.14
CA LEU A 117 -16.46 5.62 -2.94
C LEU A 117 -15.59 4.46 -3.46
N TYR A 118 -14.49 4.74 -4.17
CA TYR A 118 -13.65 3.71 -4.78
C TYR A 118 -12.29 3.66 -4.08
N ALA A 119 -11.81 2.46 -3.74
CA ALA A 119 -10.50 2.31 -3.12
C ALA A 119 -9.35 2.59 -4.11
N PHE A 120 -9.56 2.32 -5.41
CA PHE A 120 -8.59 2.52 -6.46
C PHE A 120 -9.02 3.64 -7.42
N TRP A 121 -8.08 4.53 -7.75
CA TRP A 121 -8.27 5.56 -8.77
C TRP A 121 -8.20 4.95 -10.17
N ASP A 122 -7.15 4.19 -10.44
CA ASP A 122 -6.85 3.58 -11.74
C ASP A 122 -6.49 2.08 -11.55
N PRO A 123 -6.03 1.36 -12.59
CA PRO A 123 -5.75 -0.08 -12.47
C PRO A 123 -4.73 -0.50 -11.40
N PHE A 124 -3.92 0.43 -10.86
CA PHE A 124 -2.86 0.12 -9.89
C PHE A 124 -2.91 1.01 -8.64
N HIS A 125 -3.31 2.27 -8.77
CA HIS A 125 -3.09 3.27 -7.74
C HIS A 125 -4.31 3.49 -6.84
N PRO A 126 -4.12 3.66 -5.52
CA PRO A 126 -5.20 3.99 -4.60
C PRO A 126 -5.85 5.34 -4.95
N SER A 127 -7.13 5.51 -4.59
CA SER A 127 -7.79 6.81 -4.64
C SER A 127 -7.22 7.77 -3.61
N GLU A 128 -7.50 9.07 -3.74
CA GLU A 128 -7.08 10.07 -2.75
C GLU A 128 -7.53 9.69 -1.32
N LYS A 129 -8.76 9.21 -1.16
CA LYS A 129 -9.28 8.76 0.14
C LYS A 129 -8.50 7.55 0.68
N ALA A 130 -8.19 6.56 -0.17
CA ALA A 130 -7.37 5.43 0.24
C ALA A 130 -5.95 5.87 0.61
N SER A 131 -5.34 6.79 -0.15
CA SER A 131 -4.05 7.40 0.19
C SER A 131 -4.10 8.13 1.54
N LYS A 132 -5.16 8.86 1.87
CA LYS A 132 -5.33 9.50 3.20
C LYS A 132 -5.35 8.47 4.33
N ILE A 133 -6.03 7.34 4.13
CA ILE A 133 -6.05 6.24 5.12
C ILE A 133 -4.64 5.67 5.32
N ILE A 134 -3.90 5.41 4.23
CA ILE A 134 -2.52 4.93 4.28
C ILE A 134 -1.62 5.92 5.04
N VAL A 135 -1.69 7.21 4.69
CA VAL A 135 -0.89 8.25 5.35
C VAL A 135 -1.26 8.38 6.82
N GLN A 136 -2.53 8.21 7.20
CA GLN A 136 -2.93 8.21 8.60
C GLN A 136 -2.24 7.08 9.38
N GLN A 137 -2.14 5.88 8.80
CA GLN A 137 -1.41 4.77 9.42
C GLN A 137 0.11 5.03 9.48
N ILE A 138 0.68 5.69 8.48
CA ILE A 138 2.09 6.12 8.54
C ILE A 138 2.32 7.10 9.70
N LEU A 139 1.41 8.06 9.87
CA LEU A 139 1.53 9.11 10.88
C LEU A 139 1.34 8.57 12.30
N THR A 140 0.28 7.81 12.55
CA THR A 140 -0.16 7.47 13.91
C THR A 140 -0.48 5.99 14.12
N GLY A 141 -0.23 5.14 13.12
CA GLY A 141 -0.52 3.71 13.19
C GLY A 141 0.27 3.00 14.29
N SER A 142 -0.22 1.82 14.66
CA SER A 142 0.49 0.93 15.59
C SER A 142 1.73 0.30 14.93
N ASN A 143 2.44 -0.48 15.73
CA ASN A 143 3.57 -1.28 15.25
C ASN A 143 3.16 -2.42 14.31
N GLU A 144 1.88 -2.58 13.97
CA GLU A 144 1.42 -3.48 12.91
C GLU A 144 1.67 -2.88 11.51
N TYR A 145 1.62 -1.55 11.43
CA TYR A 145 1.72 -0.79 10.18
C TYR A 145 3.11 -0.16 9.98
N MET A 146 3.79 0.17 11.08
CA MET A 146 5.04 0.92 11.08
C MET A 146 6.04 0.28 12.05
N HIS A 147 7.24 -0.07 11.61
CA HIS A 147 8.24 -0.73 12.47
C HIS A 147 9.54 0.08 12.55
N PRO A 148 10.07 0.40 13.75
CA PRO A 148 9.58 0.00 15.08
C PRO A 148 8.53 0.96 15.66
N MET A 149 8.24 2.09 14.99
CA MET A 149 7.33 3.13 15.47
C MET A 149 6.79 3.95 14.30
N ASN A 150 5.68 4.66 14.50
CA ASN A 150 5.08 5.54 13.49
C ASN A 150 5.84 6.86 13.32
N LEU A 151 5.52 7.57 12.23
CA LEU A 151 6.21 8.80 11.85
C LEU A 151 6.06 9.90 12.91
N SER A 152 4.91 10.02 13.59
CA SER A 152 4.75 11.02 14.65
C SER A 152 5.72 10.79 15.81
N THR A 153 5.92 9.53 16.22
CA THR A 153 6.93 9.18 17.23
C THR A 153 8.33 9.53 16.75
N VAL A 154 8.71 9.16 15.53
CA VAL A 154 10.04 9.47 14.97
C VAL A 154 10.30 10.98 14.90
N LEU A 155 9.26 11.78 14.58
CA LEU A 155 9.39 13.23 14.50
C LEU A 155 9.49 13.90 15.87
N ALA A 156 8.92 13.30 16.91
CA ALA A 156 9.01 13.78 18.29
C ALA A 156 10.30 13.38 19.02
N MET A 157 11.08 12.46 18.44
CA MET A 157 12.40 12.06 18.95
C MET A 157 13.47 12.98 18.34
N ASP A 158 14.17 13.70 19.21
CA ASP A 158 15.38 14.48 18.90
C ASP A 158 16.64 13.59 18.97
#